data_AF-A0A6S6SHM4-F1
#
_entry.id   AF-A0A6S6SHM4-F1
#
_cell.length_a   1.000
_cell.length_b   1.000
_cell.length_c   1.000
_cell.angle_alpha   90.00
_cell.angle_beta   90.00
_cell.angle_gamma   90.00
#
_symmetry.space_group_name_H-M   'P 1'
#
loop_
_entity.id
_entity.type
_entity.pdbx_description
1 polymer ?
#
loop_
_entity_poly.entity_id
_entity_poly.type
_entity_poly.pdbx_seq_one_letter_code
_entity_poly.pdbx_strand_id
1 'polypeptide(L)'
;MSEQTDTPKEKIYYDQRSMTLRTTQSLYFVQEHDKTVLLGLLLNKHKEKQILIVVKSKKKADALNKFLISQEFKALAVHGNHREAQQKEAGTAFNLGTLNVIITTNMILKTLDLENIKLVVSYDLPETPVDYYTHLASMKELGEAFALVSPADQPFLSDIEFNMKQEIEEKILEEFVSSSAPSNKGKAKKDRPKKPRHRKTQSKKA
;
A
#
# COMPACT_ATOMS: atom_id res chain seq x y z
N MET A 1 46.92 -7.12 -6.60
CA MET A 1 46.13 -5.88 -6.65
C MET A 1 44.74 -6.27 -7.08
N SER A 2 43.77 -6.19 -6.18
CA SER A 2 42.40 -6.60 -6.46
C SER A 2 41.61 -5.38 -6.89
N GLU A 3 41.22 -5.34 -8.16
CA GLU A 3 40.33 -4.32 -8.71
C GLU A 3 39.00 -4.35 -7.94
N GLN A 4 38.72 -3.28 -7.18
CA GLN A 4 37.38 -2.99 -6.72
C GLN A 4 36.56 -2.57 -7.94
N THR A 5 35.68 -3.46 -8.40
CA THR A 5 34.64 -3.11 -9.36
C THR A 5 33.69 -2.13 -8.68
N ASP A 6 33.86 -0.85 -8.98
CA ASP A 6 32.95 0.22 -8.60
C ASP A 6 31.61 -0.04 -9.30
N THR A 7 30.71 -0.73 -8.59
CA THR A 7 29.39 -1.06 -9.13
C THR A 7 28.61 0.25 -9.15
N PRO A 8 28.13 0.75 -10.30
CA PRO A 8 27.44 2.02 -10.35
C PRO A 8 26.21 1.96 -9.45
N LYS A 9 26.17 2.77 -8.39
CA LYS A 9 24.95 2.95 -7.60
C LYS A 9 23.86 3.44 -8.55
N GLU A 10 22.81 2.65 -8.74
CA GLU A 10 21.67 3.04 -9.58
C GLU A 10 21.15 4.40 -9.14
N LYS A 11 20.96 5.32 -10.09
CA LYS A 11 20.39 6.63 -9.80
C LYS A 11 18.92 6.46 -9.43
N ILE A 12 18.61 6.60 -8.14
CA ILE A 12 17.22 6.62 -7.65
C ILE A 12 16.66 8.02 -7.89
N TYR A 13 15.70 8.11 -8.81
CA TYR A 13 14.97 9.35 -9.08
C TYR A 13 13.74 9.44 -8.15
N TYR A 14 13.62 10.57 -7.47
CA TYR A 14 12.56 10.84 -6.47
C TYR A 14 11.40 11.67 -7.01
N ASP A 15 11.34 11.93 -8.32
CA ASP A 15 10.14 12.54 -8.89
C ASP A 15 8.99 11.52 -8.90
N GLN A 16 7.77 12.03 -8.79
CA GLN A 16 6.54 11.24 -8.68
C GLN A 16 6.39 10.19 -9.77
N ARG A 17 6.84 10.49 -10.99
CA ARG A 17 6.72 9.58 -12.13
C ARG A 17 7.76 8.47 -12.07
N SER A 18 9.01 8.79 -11.75
CA SER A 18 10.04 7.76 -11.60
C SER A 18 9.75 6.81 -10.45
N MET A 19 9.22 7.32 -9.34
CA MET A 19 8.82 6.50 -8.18
C MET A 19 7.72 5.51 -8.50
N THR A 20 6.72 5.94 -9.26
CA THR A 20 5.60 5.09 -9.67
C THR A 20 6.02 4.02 -10.68
N LEU A 21 6.95 4.34 -11.58
CA LEU A 21 7.49 3.40 -12.55
C LEU A 21 8.42 2.35 -11.93
N ARG A 22 9.25 2.74 -10.95
CA ARG A 22 10.18 1.80 -10.29
C ARG A 22 9.52 0.87 -9.27
N THR A 23 8.32 1.24 -8.79
CA THR A 23 7.60 0.47 -7.77
C THR A 23 6.59 -0.45 -8.42
N THR A 24 6.62 -1.74 -8.08
CA THR A 24 5.58 -2.67 -8.54
C THR A 24 4.31 -2.42 -7.75
N GLN A 25 3.26 -1.91 -8.41
CA GLN A 25 2.01 -1.52 -7.76
C GLN A 25 0.90 -2.52 -8.09
N SER A 26 0.14 -2.93 -7.08
CA SER A 26 -1.00 -3.83 -7.27
C SER A 26 -2.19 -3.36 -6.44
N LEU A 27 -3.37 -3.47 -7.03
CA LEU A 27 -4.63 -3.06 -6.45
C LEU A 27 -5.50 -4.28 -6.18
N TYR A 28 -6.15 -4.30 -5.02
CA TYR A 28 -7.11 -5.33 -4.65
C TYR A 28 -8.44 -4.69 -4.28
N PHE A 29 -9.48 -4.97 -5.08
CA PHE A 29 -10.84 -4.56 -4.75
C PHE A 29 -11.42 -5.47 -3.65
N VAL A 30 -11.94 -4.85 -2.60
CA VAL A 30 -12.42 -5.56 -1.41
C VAL A 30 -13.46 -4.74 -0.67
N GLN A 31 -14.41 -5.39 -0.01
CA GLN A 31 -15.35 -4.69 0.85
C GLN A 31 -14.65 -4.16 2.11
N GLU A 32 -15.13 -3.05 2.65
CA GLU A 32 -14.47 -2.38 3.78
C GLU A 32 -14.30 -3.31 5.00
N HIS A 33 -15.30 -4.13 5.30
CA HIS A 33 -15.25 -5.08 6.42
C HIS A 33 -14.37 -6.30 6.15
N ASP A 34 -14.10 -6.63 4.88
CA ASP A 34 -13.25 -7.77 4.53
C ASP A 34 -11.77 -7.39 4.36
N LYS A 35 -11.43 -6.09 4.36
CA LYS A 35 -10.04 -5.59 4.21
C LYS A 35 -9.07 -6.24 5.20
N THR A 36 -9.48 -6.43 6.45
CA THR A 36 -8.63 -7.01 7.50
C THR A 36 -8.25 -8.46 7.19
N VAL A 37 -9.21 -9.26 6.73
CA VAL A 37 -8.99 -10.67 6.37
C VAL A 37 -8.11 -10.77 5.13
N LEU A 38 -8.42 -9.98 4.09
CA LEU A 38 -7.60 -9.93 2.88
C LEU A 38 -6.15 -9.53 3.19
N LEU A 39 -5.96 -8.52 4.03
CA LEU A 39 -4.63 -8.10 4.44
C LEU A 39 -3.87 -9.24 5.10
N GLY A 40 -4.48 -9.96 6.06
CA GLY A 40 -3.84 -11.10 6.71
C GLY A 40 -3.36 -12.16 5.71
N LEU A 41 -4.19 -12.50 4.71
CA LEU A 41 -3.83 -13.45 3.66
C LEU A 41 -2.66 -12.94 2.79
N LEU A 42 -2.66 -11.66 2.42
CA LEU A 42 -1.57 -11.05 1.65
C LEU A 42 -0.26 -11.06 2.44
N LEU A 43 -0.30 -10.65 3.71
CA LEU A 43 0.90 -10.59 4.56
C LEU A 43 1.45 -11.97 4.89
N ASN A 44 0.63 -13.02 4.93
CA ASN A 44 1.10 -14.39 5.13
C ASN A 44 2.08 -14.84 4.03
N LYS A 45 1.94 -14.32 2.81
CA LYS A 45 2.88 -14.57 1.69
C LYS A 45 4.16 -13.72 1.79
N HIS A 46 4.24 -12.82 2.76
CA HIS A 46 5.29 -11.82 2.93
C HIS A 46 5.78 -11.69 4.37
N LYS A 47 5.62 -12.71 5.23
CA LYS A 47 5.94 -12.65 6.68
C LYS A 47 7.35 -12.17 7.00
N GLU A 48 8.31 -12.48 6.13
CA GLU A 48 9.73 -12.13 6.29
C GLU A 48 10.08 -10.72 5.81
N LYS A 49 9.16 -10.01 5.15
CA LYS A 49 9.41 -8.66 4.63
C LYS A 49 9.20 -7.62 5.73
N GLN A 50 9.97 -6.53 5.66
CA GLN A 50 9.66 -5.29 6.36
C GLN A 50 8.50 -4.58 5.66
N ILE A 51 7.38 -4.48 6.37
CA ILE A 51 6.09 -4.05 5.84
C ILE A 51 5.65 -2.77 6.54
N LEU A 52 5.33 -1.77 5.73
CA LEU A 52 4.65 -0.56 6.18
C LEU A 52 3.17 -0.64 5.80
N ILE A 53 2.28 -0.44 6.76
CA ILE A 53 0.83 -0.37 6.54
C ILE A 53 0.35 1.01 6.91
N VAL A 54 -0.38 1.66 6.00
CA VAL A 54 -0.91 3.01 6.24
C VAL A 54 -2.43 2.95 6.32
N VAL A 55 -2.98 3.56 7.37
CA VAL A 55 -4.41 3.62 7.68
C VAL A 55 -4.87 5.06 7.91
N LYS A 56 -6.17 5.32 7.74
CA LYS A 56 -6.73 6.68 7.87
C LYS A 56 -6.85 7.18 9.31
N SER A 57 -6.95 6.28 10.29
CA SER A 57 -7.22 6.66 11.68
C SER A 57 -6.46 5.83 12.72
N LYS A 58 -6.17 6.48 13.86
CA LYS A 58 -5.49 5.88 15.01
C LYS A 58 -6.23 4.64 15.54
N LYS A 59 -7.56 4.74 15.63
CA LYS A 59 -8.44 3.62 16.06
C LYS A 59 -8.31 2.41 15.15
N LYS A 60 -8.24 2.61 13.83
CA LYS A 60 -8.02 1.51 12.88
C LYS A 60 -6.62 0.92 13.02
N ALA A 61 -5.60 1.76 13.24
CA ALA A 61 -4.23 1.29 13.45
C ALA A 61 -4.15 0.33 14.66
N ASP A 62 -4.75 0.72 15.79
CA ASP A 62 -4.77 -0.09 17.00
C ASP A 62 -5.56 -1.40 16.81
N ALA A 63 -6.73 -1.33 16.16
CA ALA A 63 -7.54 -2.51 15.87
C ALA A 63 -6.80 -3.49 14.95
N LEU A 64 -6.15 -2.98 13.91
CA LEU A 64 -5.38 -3.80 12.98
C LEU A 64 -4.14 -4.39 13.65
N ASN A 65 -3.48 -3.64 14.54
CA ASN A 65 -2.34 -4.13 15.31
C ASN A 65 -2.71 -5.35 16.15
N LYS A 66 -3.83 -5.27 16.89
CA LYS A 66 -4.34 -6.40 17.68
C LYS A 66 -4.63 -7.63 16.82
N PHE A 67 -5.23 -7.41 15.64
CA PHE A 67 -5.47 -8.48 14.68
C PHE A 67 -4.17 -9.11 14.17
N LEU A 68 -3.19 -8.32 13.74
CA LEU A 68 -1.93 -8.86 13.22
C LEU A 68 -1.12 -9.59 14.29
N ILE A 69 -1.13 -9.10 15.53
CA ILE A 69 -0.51 -9.81 16.67
C ILE A 69 -1.19 -11.17 16.90
N SER A 70 -2.53 -11.26 16.79
CA SER A 70 -3.23 -12.55 16.92
C SER A 70 -2.97 -13.50 15.74
N GLN A 71 -2.45 -12.99 14.62
CA GLN A 71 -1.97 -13.75 13.47
C GLN A 71 -0.44 -13.99 13.51
N GLU A 72 0.18 -13.78 14.69
CA GLU A 72 1.61 -14.01 14.95
C GLU A 72 2.57 -13.09 14.18
N PHE A 73 2.11 -11.94 13.71
CA PHE A 73 3.00 -10.92 13.15
C PHE A 73 3.66 -10.09 14.26
N LYS A 74 4.96 -9.80 14.08
CA LYS A 74 5.66 -8.77 14.85
C LYS A 74 5.24 -7.39 14.35
N ALA A 75 4.09 -6.92 14.82
CA ALA A 75 3.45 -5.68 14.40
C ALA A 75 3.36 -4.65 15.53
N LEU A 76 3.43 -3.37 15.16
CA LEU A 76 3.23 -2.25 16.09
C LEU A 76 2.47 -1.10 15.40
N ALA A 77 1.45 -0.57 16.07
CA ALA A 77 0.79 0.66 15.67
C ALA A 77 1.56 1.89 16.17
N VAL A 78 1.82 2.84 15.29
CA VAL A 78 2.50 4.10 15.58
C VAL A 78 1.68 5.25 15.00
N HIS A 79 1.28 6.18 15.86
CA HIS A 79 0.36 7.26 15.47
C HIS A 79 0.43 8.42 16.45
N GLY A 80 -0.23 9.55 16.19
CA GLY A 80 -0.01 10.82 16.91
C GLY A 80 -0.45 10.89 18.37
N ASN A 81 -0.85 9.78 19.00
CA ASN A 81 -0.98 9.68 20.46
C ASN A 81 0.30 9.13 21.12
N HIS A 82 1.23 8.59 20.32
CA HIS A 82 2.55 8.14 20.78
C HIS A 82 3.49 9.33 20.82
N ARG A 83 4.29 9.42 21.89
CA ARG A 83 5.34 10.44 22.04
C ARG A 83 6.42 10.22 20.99
N GLU A 84 7.14 11.27 20.62
CA GLU A 84 8.24 11.20 19.65
C GLU A 84 9.29 10.13 20.01
N ALA A 85 9.62 10.01 21.31
CA ALA A 85 10.52 8.97 21.81
C ALA A 85 10.03 7.54 21.45
N GLN A 86 8.72 7.28 21.59
CA GLN A 86 8.11 6.00 21.26
C GLN A 86 8.08 5.76 19.74
N GLN A 87 7.85 6.82 18.96
CA GLN A 87 7.91 6.75 17.49
C GLN A 87 9.33 6.40 17.02
N LYS A 88 10.35 7.03 17.62
CA LYS A 88 11.77 6.75 17.34
C LYS A 88 12.17 5.34 17.75
N GLU A 89 11.72 4.87 18.91
CA GLU A 89 11.96 3.50 19.38
C GLU A 89 11.36 2.47 18.41
N ALA A 90 10.10 2.68 17.99
CA ALA A 90 9.45 1.84 17.00
C ALA A 90 10.18 1.80 15.66
N GLY A 91 10.62 2.97 15.15
CA GLY A 91 11.41 3.05 13.93
C GLY A 91 12.76 2.32 14.05
N THR A 92 13.43 2.47 15.19
CA THR A 92 14.69 1.76 15.48
C THR A 92 14.49 0.25 15.49
N ALA A 93 13.46 -0.23 16.20
CA ALA A 93 13.11 -1.65 16.26
C ALA A 93 12.76 -2.22 14.88
N PHE A 94 12.07 -1.45 14.05
CA PHE A 94 11.75 -1.79 12.68
C PHE A 94 13.00 -1.88 11.81
N ASN A 95 13.87 -0.87 11.83
CA ASN A 95 15.09 -0.83 11.02
C ASN A 95 16.06 -1.97 11.38
N LEU A 96 16.07 -2.40 12.66
CA LEU A 96 16.83 -3.57 13.13
C LEU A 96 16.19 -4.92 12.75
N GLY A 97 14.98 -4.95 12.19
CA GLY A 97 14.26 -6.18 11.86
C GLY A 97 13.71 -6.94 13.06
N THR A 98 13.74 -6.34 14.26
CA THR A 98 13.08 -6.93 15.45
C THR A 98 11.56 -6.80 15.36
N LEU A 99 11.10 -5.74 14.70
CA LEU A 99 9.72 -5.50 14.30
C LEU A 99 9.63 -5.59 12.78
N ASN A 100 8.70 -6.38 12.25
CA ASN A 100 8.58 -6.57 10.80
C ASN A 100 7.46 -5.72 10.20
N VAL A 101 6.46 -5.32 11.00
CA VAL A 101 5.29 -4.58 10.52
C VAL A 101 5.09 -3.31 11.34
N ILE A 102 5.07 -2.16 10.66
CA ILE A 102 4.59 -0.90 11.25
C ILE A 102 3.24 -0.54 10.64
N ILE A 103 2.30 -0.16 11.51
CA ILE A 103 0.99 0.35 11.11
C ILE A 103 0.93 1.81 11.53
N THR A 104 0.73 2.73 10.58
CA THR A 104 0.77 4.17 10.86
C THR A 104 -0.32 4.94 10.15
N THR A 105 -0.49 6.20 10.53
CA THR A 105 -1.33 7.15 9.80
C THR A 105 -0.50 8.01 8.86
N ASN A 106 -1.09 8.53 7.78
CA ASN A 106 -0.42 9.42 6.83
C ASN A 106 0.32 10.59 7.50
N MET A 107 -0.29 11.15 8.55
CA MET A 107 0.29 12.26 9.30
C MET A 107 1.62 11.87 9.97
N ILE A 108 1.70 10.65 10.52
CA ILE A 108 2.87 10.18 11.27
C ILE A 108 3.87 9.45 10.38
N LEU A 109 3.44 8.91 9.25
CA LEU A 109 4.35 8.34 8.26
C LEU A 109 5.48 9.31 7.89
N LYS A 110 5.16 10.59 7.74
CA LYS A 110 6.13 11.64 7.38
C LYS A 110 7.18 11.92 8.46
N THR A 111 6.90 11.55 9.71
CA THR A 111 7.79 11.79 10.86
C THR A 111 8.59 10.55 11.26
N LEU A 112 8.22 9.36 10.77
CA LEU A 112 8.92 8.12 11.06
C LEU A 112 10.15 7.98 10.16
N ASP A 113 11.29 7.69 10.78
CA ASP A 113 12.50 7.30 10.07
C ASP A 113 12.53 5.77 9.89
N LEU A 114 11.98 5.33 8.75
CA LEU A 114 11.90 3.93 8.38
C LEU A 114 12.83 3.64 7.20
N GLU A 115 13.51 2.52 7.27
CA GLU A 115 14.43 2.02 6.26
C GLU A 115 14.06 0.59 5.85
N ASN A 116 14.64 0.12 4.74
CA ASN A 116 14.53 -1.26 4.27
C ASN A 116 13.09 -1.76 4.02
N ILE A 117 12.12 -0.86 3.85
CA ILE A 117 10.73 -1.22 3.53
C ILE A 117 10.70 -1.96 2.19
N LYS A 118 10.18 -3.20 2.21
CA LYS A 118 10.04 -4.05 1.02
C LYS A 118 8.61 -4.13 0.50
N LEU A 119 7.64 -3.81 1.36
CA LEU A 119 6.23 -3.78 1.02
C LEU A 119 5.53 -2.61 1.71
N VAL A 120 4.89 -1.76 0.92
CA VAL A 120 3.98 -0.72 1.42
C VAL A 120 2.55 -1.15 1.15
N VAL A 121 1.68 -1.09 2.16
CA VAL A 121 0.26 -1.39 2.01
C VAL A 121 -0.56 -0.17 2.39
N SER A 122 -1.23 0.42 1.40
CA SER A 122 -2.29 1.40 1.61
C SER A 122 -3.56 0.63 1.98
N TYR A 123 -3.74 0.37 3.28
CA TYR A 123 -4.91 -0.34 3.81
C TYR A 123 -6.18 0.50 3.64
N ASP A 124 -6.06 1.79 3.95
CA ASP A 124 -7.00 2.80 3.50
C ASP A 124 -6.37 3.53 2.32
N LEU A 125 -7.07 3.58 1.19
CA LEU A 125 -6.60 4.35 0.04
C LEU A 125 -6.60 5.85 0.42
N PRO A 126 -5.50 6.59 0.19
CA PRO A 126 -5.46 8.01 0.47
C PRO A 126 -6.41 8.78 -0.46
N GLU A 127 -6.99 9.87 0.06
CA GLU A 127 -7.95 10.69 -0.68
C GLU A 127 -7.27 11.60 -1.72
N THR A 128 -5.96 11.82 -1.58
CA THR A 128 -5.18 12.69 -2.47
C THR A 128 -4.03 11.94 -3.15
N PRO A 129 -3.70 12.29 -4.42
CA PRO A 129 -2.52 11.76 -5.10
C PRO A 129 -1.22 12.06 -4.35
N VAL A 130 -1.11 13.24 -3.71
CA VAL A 130 0.08 13.65 -2.95
C VAL A 130 0.36 12.69 -1.79
N ASP A 131 -0.69 12.29 -1.08
CA ASP A 131 -0.56 11.33 0.01
C ASP A 131 -0.23 9.93 -0.51
N TYR A 132 -0.79 9.51 -1.64
CA TYR A 132 -0.39 8.25 -2.30
C TYR A 132 1.09 8.25 -2.68
N TYR A 133 1.59 9.33 -3.26
CA TYR A 133 3.03 9.48 -3.54
C TYR A 133 3.88 9.44 -2.27
N THR A 134 3.39 9.98 -1.15
CA THR A 134 4.08 9.90 0.14
C THR A 134 4.21 8.43 0.59
N HIS A 135 3.18 7.60 0.39
CA HIS A 135 3.26 6.17 0.70
C HIS A 135 4.36 5.50 -0.13
N LEU A 136 4.38 5.74 -1.45
CA LEU A 136 5.42 5.20 -2.32
C LEU A 136 6.82 5.74 -1.96
N ALA A 137 6.93 7.00 -1.54
CA ALA A 137 8.18 7.65 -1.16
C ALA A 137 8.85 7.05 0.07
N SER A 138 8.06 6.53 1.01
CA SER A 138 8.60 5.86 2.19
C SER A 138 9.47 4.66 1.82
N MET A 139 9.20 4.03 0.67
CA MET A 139 9.99 2.94 0.13
C MET A 139 11.17 3.49 -0.68
N LYS A 140 12.30 3.68 0.01
CA LYS A 140 13.54 4.21 -0.58
C LYS A 140 14.14 3.24 -1.60
N GLU A 141 14.02 1.94 -1.38
CA GLU A 141 14.58 0.86 -2.21
C GLU A 141 13.56 0.28 -3.20
N LEU A 142 13.93 -0.76 -3.97
CA LEU A 142 13.00 -1.52 -4.80
C LEU A 142 12.09 -2.40 -3.93
N GLY A 143 10.80 -2.43 -4.27
CA GLY A 143 9.81 -3.23 -3.57
C GLY A 143 8.42 -3.13 -4.20
N GLU A 144 7.43 -3.55 -3.43
CA GLU A 144 6.05 -3.67 -3.87
C GLU A 144 5.14 -2.72 -3.09
N ALA A 145 4.10 -2.21 -3.75
CA ALA A 145 3.07 -1.40 -3.13
C ALA A 145 1.70 -1.98 -3.41
N PHE A 146 0.94 -2.28 -2.36
CA PHE A 146 -0.43 -2.76 -2.45
C PHE A 146 -1.42 -1.69 -2.02
N ALA A 147 -2.52 -1.57 -2.74
CA ALA A 147 -3.65 -0.71 -2.39
C ALA A 147 -4.91 -1.56 -2.21
N LEU A 148 -5.53 -1.48 -1.04
CA LEU A 148 -6.84 -2.09 -0.78
C LEU A 148 -7.93 -1.07 -1.04
N VAL A 149 -8.81 -1.37 -1.98
CA VAL A 149 -9.77 -0.40 -2.50
C VAL A 149 -11.19 -0.88 -2.29
N SER A 150 -11.94 -0.14 -1.47
CA SER A 150 -13.36 -0.35 -1.28
C SER A 150 -14.19 0.38 -2.35
N PRO A 151 -15.49 0.08 -2.50
CA PRO A 151 -16.36 0.83 -3.40
C PRO A 151 -16.37 2.34 -3.13
N ALA A 152 -16.22 2.77 -1.87
CA ALA A 152 -16.15 4.18 -1.50
C ALA A 152 -14.85 4.86 -1.94
N ASP A 153 -13.79 4.09 -2.14
CA ASP A 153 -12.45 4.58 -2.49
C ASP A 153 -12.28 4.81 -4.01
N GLN A 154 -13.24 4.38 -4.84
CA GLN A 154 -13.19 4.47 -6.31
C GLN A 154 -12.95 5.87 -6.88
N PRO A 155 -13.56 6.95 -6.34
CA PRO A 155 -13.27 8.30 -6.82
C PRO A 155 -11.81 8.70 -6.59
N PHE A 156 -11.27 8.38 -5.40
CA PHE A 156 -9.89 8.68 -5.05
C PHE A 156 -8.91 7.88 -5.92
N LEU A 157 -9.20 6.61 -6.19
CA LEU A 157 -8.41 5.79 -7.11
C LEU A 157 -8.35 6.44 -8.50
N SER A 158 -9.49 6.88 -9.02
CA SER A 158 -9.57 7.50 -10.35
C SER A 158 -8.70 8.75 -10.43
N ASP A 159 -8.71 9.58 -9.38
CA ASP A 159 -7.88 10.78 -9.29
C ASP A 159 -6.39 10.45 -9.15
N ILE A 160 -6.03 9.41 -8.38
CA ILE A 160 -4.65 8.93 -8.23
C ILE A 160 -4.11 8.44 -9.58
N GLU A 161 -4.80 7.51 -10.26
CA GLU A 161 -4.38 6.96 -11.55
C GLU A 161 -4.26 8.05 -12.63
N PHE A 162 -5.19 9.02 -12.63
CA PHE A 162 -5.13 10.18 -13.53
C PHE A 162 -3.87 11.01 -13.32
N ASN A 163 -3.53 11.32 -12.06
CA ASN A 163 -2.35 12.13 -11.74
C ASN A 163 -1.04 11.37 -11.97
N MET A 164 -1.03 10.06 -11.77
CA MET A 164 0.10 9.19 -12.08
C MET A 164 0.29 8.97 -13.58
N LYS A 165 -0.75 9.24 -14.38
CA LYS A 165 -0.81 8.91 -15.82
C LYS A 165 -0.58 7.42 -16.09
N GLN A 166 -0.99 6.59 -15.13
CA GLN A 166 -0.80 5.15 -15.15
C GLN A 166 -1.93 4.48 -14.37
N GLU A 167 -2.50 3.41 -14.95
CA GLU A 167 -3.45 2.55 -14.23
C GLU A 167 -2.69 1.54 -13.37
N ILE A 168 -3.19 1.29 -12.16
CA ILE A 168 -2.62 0.31 -11.25
C ILE A 168 -3.17 -1.07 -11.61
N GLU A 169 -2.29 -2.05 -11.71
CA GLU A 169 -2.68 -3.43 -12.01
C GLU A 169 -3.61 -3.98 -10.93
N GLU A 170 -4.81 -4.41 -11.32
CA GLU A 170 -5.73 -5.09 -10.40
C GLU A 170 -5.38 -6.57 -10.33
N LYS A 171 -5.16 -7.04 -9.10
CA LYS A 171 -4.94 -8.45 -8.78
C LYS A 171 -6.10 -8.98 -7.97
N ILE A 172 -6.40 -10.26 -8.21
CA ILE A 172 -7.40 -11.01 -7.46
C ILE A 172 -6.64 -12.08 -6.69
N LEU A 173 -6.86 -12.14 -5.38
CA LEU A 173 -6.31 -13.22 -4.56
C LEU A 173 -7.27 -14.40 -4.62
N GLU A 174 -6.88 -15.48 -5.30
CA GLU A 174 -7.75 -16.64 -5.57
C GLU A 174 -8.29 -17.31 -4.29
N GLU A 175 -7.51 -17.27 -3.21
CA GLU A 175 -7.87 -17.81 -1.89
C GLU A 175 -8.92 -16.95 -1.14
N PHE A 176 -9.21 -15.74 -1.62
CA PHE A 176 -10.10 -14.79 -0.95
C PHE A 176 -11.43 -14.66 -1.69
N VAL A 177 -12.51 -15.01 -0.99
CA VAL A 177 -13.89 -14.79 -1.47
C VAL A 177 -14.46 -13.59 -0.73
N SER A 178 -14.60 -12.47 -1.45
CA SER A 178 -15.29 -11.29 -0.92
C SER A 178 -16.75 -11.63 -0.59
N SER A 179 -17.19 -11.26 0.60
CA SER A 179 -18.50 -11.62 1.16
C SER A 179 -19.68 -10.97 0.43
N SER A 180 -19.45 -10.00 -0.46
CA SER A 180 -20.49 -9.39 -1.29
C SER A 180 -20.03 -8.89 -2.68
N ALA A 181 -18.92 -9.42 -3.22
CA ALA A 181 -18.67 -9.17 -4.64
C ALA A 181 -19.80 -9.83 -5.46
N PRO A 182 -20.39 -9.13 -6.46
CA PRO A 182 -21.17 -9.83 -7.45
C PRO A 182 -20.23 -10.87 -8.06
N SER A 183 -20.56 -12.14 -7.88
CA SER A 183 -19.90 -13.19 -8.63
C SER A 183 -20.15 -12.86 -10.09
N ASN A 184 -19.15 -12.31 -10.78
CA ASN A 184 -19.12 -12.37 -12.24
C ASN A 184 -18.72 -13.81 -12.64
N LYS A 185 -19.44 -14.80 -12.09
CA LYS A 185 -19.43 -16.18 -12.53
C LYS A 185 -20.36 -16.21 -13.74
N GLY A 186 -19.74 -16.19 -14.92
CA GLY A 186 -20.37 -16.61 -16.16
C GLY A 186 -20.75 -15.48 -17.12
N LYS A 187 -19.75 -14.87 -17.79
CA LYS A 187 -19.79 -14.69 -19.25
C LYS A 187 -18.40 -14.91 -19.80
N ALA A 188 -18.29 -15.89 -20.70
CA ALA A 188 -17.09 -16.19 -21.47
C ALA A 188 -16.43 -14.90 -21.98
N LYS A 189 -15.10 -14.82 -21.85
CA LYS A 189 -14.27 -13.76 -22.43
C LYS A 189 -14.56 -13.68 -23.92
N LYS A 190 -15.36 -12.70 -24.32
CA LYS A 190 -15.28 -12.12 -25.66
C LYS A 190 -14.27 -10.98 -25.53
N ASP A 191 -13.17 -11.04 -26.28
CA ASP A 191 -12.14 -10.01 -26.35
C ASP A 191 -12.76 -8.65 -26.67
N ARG A 192 -13.17 -7.94 -25.62
CA ARG A 192 -13.49 -6.52 -25.68
C ARG A 192 -12.38 -5.81 -24.92
N PRO A 193 -11.71 -4.82 -25.53
CA PRO A 193 -10.71 -4.05 -24.83
C PRO A 193 -11.34 -3.46 -23.56
N LYS A 194 -10.75 -3.75 -22.40
CA LYS A 194 -11.16 -3.16 -21.11
C LYS A 194 -11.11 -1.65 -21.30
N LYS A 195 -12.26 -0.97 -21.10
CA LYS A 195 -12.29 0.49 -21.15
C LYS A 195 -11.37 1.02 -20.03
N PRO A 196 -10.52 2.02 -20.31
CA PRO A 196 -9.67 2.62 -19.29
C PRO A 196 -10.52 3.10 -18.11
N ARG A 197 -10.09 2.84 -16.88
CA ARG A 197 -10.80 3.25 -15.66
C ARG A 197 -10.95 4.77 -15.59
N HIS A 198 -10.01 5.51 -16.19
CA HIS A 198 -9.95 6.98 -16.17
C HIS A 198 -10.84 7.70 -17.21
N ARG A 199 -11.76 7.03 -17.93
CA ARG A 199 -12.63 7.71 -18.90
C ARG A 199 -13.72 8.52 -18.19
N LYS A 200 -13.42 9.79 -17.88
CA LYS A 200 -14.41 10.79 -17.44
C LYS A 200 -15.62 10.79 -18.39
N THR A 201 -16.80 10.50 -17.85
CA THR A 201 -18.08 10.89 -18.45
C THR A 201 -18.06 12.39 -18.61
N GLN A 202 -17.88 12.88 -19.85
CA GLN A 202 -18.24 14.26 -20.18
C GLN A 202 -19.73 14.41 -19.85
N SER A 203 -20.03 15.11 -18.76
CA SER A 203 -21.37 15.59 -18.49
C SER A 203 -21.74 16.52 -19.65
N LYS A 204 -22.62 16.06 -20.54
CA LYS A 204 -23.32 16.94 -21.47
C LYS A 204 -24.12 17.92 -20.61
N LYS A 205 -23.65 19.16 -20.51
CA LYS A 205 -24.53 20.28 -20.16
C LYS A 205 -25.42 20.53 -21.38
N ALA A 206 -26.71 20.27 -21.21
CA ALA A 206 -27.75 20.85 -22.04
C ALA A 206 -28.02 22.29 -21.57
#